data_AF-A0AA89ABN3-F1
#
_entry.id   AF-A0AA89ABN3-F1
#
_cell.length_a   1.000
_cell.length_b   1.000
_cell.length_c   1.000
_cell.angle_alpha   90.00
_cell.angle_beta   90.00
_cell.angle_gamma   90.00
#
_symmetry.space_group_name_H-M   'P 1'
#
loop_
_entity.id
_entity.type
_entity.pdbx_description
1 polymer ?
#
loop_
_entity_poly.entity_id
_entity_poly.type
_entity_poly.pdbx_seq_one_letter_code
_entity_poly.pdbx_strand_id
1 'polypeptide(L)'
;MASLSLSNLKPNPTVSLNAREVRPAATSLYVGVKAMGGGGAKFKGTQMRERKLAEMIESKVVEAREVCGGDNKDSDGCRVAWDEVEEISQAKAHLRQKLEREEDPLESFCRGHPDNDECLVNYD
;
A
#
# COMPACT_ATOMS: atom_id res chain seq x y z
N MET A 1 39.89 -16.81 -26.40
CA MET A 1 39.19 -18.08 -26.09
C MET A 1 39.05 -18.19 -24.59
N ALA A 2 37.83 -18.05 -24.07
CA ALA A 2 37.47 -18.48 -22.71
C ALA A 2 35.98 -18.81 -22.75
N SER A 3 35.69 -20.09 -22.98
CA SER A 3 34.35 -20.65 -22.84
C SER A 3 34.00 -20.71 -21.36
N LEU A 4 32.95 -20.00 -20.94
CA LEU A 4 32.31 -20.25 -19.65
C LEU A 4 31.06 -21.09 -19.90
N SER A 5 31.20 -22.38 -19.60
CA SER A 5 30.14 -23.39 -19.65
C SER A 5 29.08 -23.06 -18.59
N LEU A 6 27.87 -22.70 -19.03
CA LEU A 6 26.69 -22.67 -18.17
C LEU A 6 26.19 -24.12 -17.98
N SER A 7 26.61 -24.75 -16.90
CA SER A 7 26.03 -26.02 -16.47
C SER A 7 26.05 -26.10 -14.95
N ASN A 8 25.03 -25.55 -14.29
CA ASN A 8 24.58 -25.93 -12.95
C ASN A 8 23.27 -25.20 -12.58
N LEU A 9 22.15 -25.59 -13.20
CA LEU A 9 20.82 -25.36 -12.63
C LEU A 9 20.39 -26.68 -11.98
N LYS A 10 20.44 -26.74 -10.64
CA LYS A 10 19.84 -27.85 -9.89
C LYS A 10 18.31 -27.78 -10.04
N PRO A 11 17.62 -28.91 -10.29
CA PRO A 11 16.17 -28.94 -10.32
C PRO A 11 15.59 -28.67 -8.93
N ASN A 12 14.57 -27.81 -8.90
CA ASN A 12 13.80 -27.43 -7.72
C ASN A 12 13.03 -28.66 -7.19
N PRO A 13 13.08 -28.99 -5.88
CA PRO A 13 12.34 -30.12 -5.35
C PRO A 13 10.83 -29.92 -5.47
N THR A 14 10.19 -30.85 -6.18
CA THR A 14 8.75 -31.04 -6.23
C THR A 14 8.20 -31.25 -4.82
N VAL A 15 7.37 -30.32 -4.34
CA VAL A 15 6.61 -30.50 -3.10
C VAL A 15 5.50 -31.50 -3.37
N SER A 16 5.65 -32.70 -2.81
CA SER A 16 4.63 -33.74 -2.77
C SER A 16 3.61 -33.40 -1.69
N LEU A 17 2.39 -33.03 -2.09
CA LEU A 17 1.27 -32.85 -1.17
C LEU A 17 0.66 -34.22 -0.88
N ASN A 18 0.97 -34.77 0.30
CA ASN A 18 0.28 -35.94 0.83
C ASN A 18 -1.17 -35.55 1.19
N ALA A 19 -2.14 -36.24 0.61
CA ALA A 19 -3.56 -36.13 0.95
C ALA A 19 -3.76 -36.58 2.40
N ARG A 20 -4.01 -35.62 3.30
CA ARG A 20 -4.43 -35.91 4.68
C ARG A 20 -5.95 -35.88 4.73
N GLU A 21 -6.51 -37.06 4.93
CA GLU A 21 -7.93 -37.33 5.12
C GLU A 21 -8.47 -36.55 6.34
N VAL A 22 -9.51 -35.74 6.13
CA VAL A 22 -10.14 -34.92 7.18
C VAL A 22 -11.46 -35.57 7.59
N ARG A 23 -11.55 -36.00 8.84
CA ARG A 23 -12.80 -36.41 9.50
C ARG A 23 -13.65 -35.17 9.82
N PRO A 24 -15.00 -35.21 9.69
CA PRO A 24 -15.84 -34.08 10.05
C PRO A 24 -16.15 -34.14 11.55
N ALA A 25 -15.97 -33.03 12.26
CA ALA A 25 -16.59 -32.86 13.57
C ALA A 25 -16.83 -31.39 13.91
N ALA A 26 -18.07 -31.15 14.35
CA ALA A 26 -18.59 -30.03 15.11
C ALA A 26 -18.73 -28.68 14.39
N THR A 27 -19.98 -28.38 14.04
CA THR A 27 -20.56 -27.03 13.93
C THR A 27 -20.22 -26.23 15.19
N SER A 28 -19.13 -25.47 15.15
CA SER A 28 -18.84 -24.44 16.12
C SER A 28 -19.63 -23.20 15.75
N LEU A 29 -20.67 -22.91 16.52
CA LEU A 29 -21.40 -21.65 16.49
C LEU A 29 -20.46 -20.54 16.98
N TYR A 30 -19.56 -20.09 16.11
CA TYR A 30 -18.89 -18.81 16.31
C TYR A 30 -19.92 -17.72 16.07
N VAL A 31 -20.42 -17.15 17.17
CA VAL A 31 -20.96 -15.80 17.15
C VAL A 31 -19.85 -14.91 16.61
N GLY A 32 -19.94 -14.59 15.32
CA GLY A 32 -19.07 -13.62 14.69
C GLY A 32 -19.36 -12.27 15.32
N VAL A 33 -18.60 -11.88 16.33
CA VAL A 33 -18.47 -10.48 16.68
C VAL A 33 -17.87 -9.83 15.45
N LYS A 34 -18.71 -9.16 14.65
CA LYS A 34 -18.23 -8.28 13.59
C LYS A 34 -17.24 -7.34 14.27
N ALA A 35 -15.96 -7.52 13.97
CA ALA A 35 -14.97 -6.50 14.25
C ALA A 35 -15.54 -5.19 13.67
N MET A 36 -15.80 -4.20 14.52
CA MET A 36 -16.03 -2.83 14.07
C MET A 36 -14.70 -2.27 13.56
N GLY A 37 -14.19 -2.86 12.48
CA GLY A 37 -13.02 -2.37 11.79
C GLY A 37 -13.45 -1.28 10.84
N GLY A 38 -13.21 -0.02 11.24
CA GLY A 38 -12.96 1.18 10.41
C GLY A 38 -13.42 1.16 8.95
N GLY A 39 -14.70 0.90 8.71
CA GLY A 39 -15.30 0.84 7.38
C GLY A 39 -16.34 1.93 7.20
N GLY A 40 -16.05 3.16 7.66
CA GLY A 40 -16.90 4.30 7.37
C GLY A 40 -17.07 4.45 5.86
N ALA A 41 -18.30 4.65 5.39
CA ALA A 41 -18.55 4.90 3.97
C ALA A 41 -17.71 6.09 3.51
N LYS A 42 -16.70 5.86 2.66
CA LYS A 42 -15.86 6.93 2.12
C LYS A 42 -16.75 7.95 1.42
N PHE A 43 -16.56 9.24 1.72
CA PHE A 43 -17.26 10.30 1.00
C PHE A 43 -17.02 10.19 -0.51
N LYS A 44 -18.07 10.44 -1.31
CA LYS A 44 -18.02 10.26 -2.78
C LYS A 44 -16.85 11.01 -3.43
N GLY A 45 -16.54 12.22 -2.97
CA GLY A 45 -15.39 13.00 -3.45
C GLY A 45 -14.04 12.34 -3.17
N THR A 46 -13.88 11.73 -1.99
CA THR A 46 -12.67 11.00 -1.60
C THR A 46 -12.47 9.76 -2.47
N GLN A 47 -13.54 8.98 -2.68
CA GLN A 47 -13.50 7.80 -3.54
C GLN A 47 -13.10 8.16 -4.98
N MET A 48 -13.67 9.25 -5.53
CA MET A 48 -13.34 9.73 -6.87
C MET A 48 -11.87 10.17 -6.97
N ARG A 49 -11.34 10.85 -5.94
CA ARG A 49 -9.92 11.25 -5.89
C ARG A 49 -8.99 10.04 -5.83
N GLU A 50 -9.31 9.06 -4.99
CA GLU A 50 -8.54 7.81 -4.87
C GLU A 50 -8.50 7.04 -6.20
N ARG A 51 -9.64 6.95 -6.90
CA ARG A 51 -9.72 6.34 -8.23
C ARG A 51 -8.90 7.09 -9.27
N LYS A 52 -9.02 8.42 -9.33
CA LYS A 52 -8.25 9.25 -10.27
C LYS A 52 -6.74 9.08 -10.06
N LEU A 53 -6.28 9.04 -8.81
CA LEU A 53 -4.87 8.79 -8.51
C LEU A 53 -4.42 7.40 -8.96
N ALA A 54 -5.26 6.37 -8.79
CA ALA A 54 -4.96 5.03 -9.27
C ALA A 54 -4.84 4.97 -10.80
N GLU A 55 -5.79 5.56 -11.53
CA GLU A 55 -5.77 5.65 -13.00
C GLU A 55 -4.51 6.38 -13.50
N MET A 56 -4.12 7.48 -12.84
CA MET A 56 -2.91 8.23 -13.21
C MET A 56 -1.62 7.43 -12.96
N ILE A 57 -1.54 6.66 -11.86
CA ILE A 57 -0.39 5.79 -11.58
C ILE A 57 -0.25 4.74 -12.69
N GLU A 58 -1.35 4.08 -13.07
CA GLU A 58 -1.33 3.08 -14.14
C GLU A 58 -0.87 3.69 -15.47
N SER A 59 -1.39 4.87 -15.82
CA SER A 59 -0.97 5.60 -17.02
C SER A 59 0.52 5.95 -17.00
N LYS A 60 1.04 6.47 -15.87
CA LYS A 60 2.45 6.86 -15.75
C LYS A 60 3.40 5.67 -15.68
N VAL A 61 2.95 4.53 -15.16
CA VAL A 61 3.73 3.28 -15.21
C VAL A 61 3.89 2.80 -16.65
N VAL A 62 2.87 2.94 -17.50
CA VAL A 62 3.00 2.61 -18.93
C VAL A 62 4.00 3.56 -19.60
N GLU A 63 3.86 4.87 -19.39
CA GLU A 63 4.79 5.88 -19.92
C GLU A 63 6.24 5.62 -19.48
N ALA A 64 6.48 5.37 -18.19
CA ALA A 64 7.80 5.05 -17.67
C ALA A 64 8.37 3.77 -18.29
N ARG A 65 7.56 2.75 -18.54
CA ARG A 65 8.00 1.52 -19.22
C ARG A 65 8.41 1.77 -20.67
N GLU A 66 7.70 2.65 -21.36
CA GLU A 66 8.03 3.03 -22.74
C GLU A 66 9.34 3.82 -22.79
N VAL A 67 9.51 4.81 -21.91
CA VAL A 67 10.72 5.65 -21.82
C VAL A 67 11.95 4.81 -21.43
N CYS A 68 11.80 3.88 -20.50
CA CYS A 68 12.87 3.00 -20.01
C CYS A 68 13.14 1.77 -20.91
N GLY A 69 12.53 1.69 -22.09
CA GLY A 69 12.71 0.57 -23.01
C GLY A 69 14.11 0.50 -23.64
N GLY A 70 14.57 -0.72 -23.94
CA GLY A 70 15.81 -0.94 -24.69
C GLY A 70 17.07 -0.44 -23.96
N ASP A 71 17.86 0.37 -24.65
CA ASP A 71 19.12 0.94 -24.16
C ASP A 71 18.93 2.17 -23.26
N ASN A 72 17.70 2.68 -23.14
CA ASN A 72 17.39 3.88 -22.34
C ASN A 72 17.19 3.60 -20.84
N LYS A 73 17.42 2.36 -20.38
CA LYS A 73 17.20 1.96 -18.98
C LYS A 73 17.98 2.80 -17.97
N ASP A 74 19.19 3.21 -18.33
CA ASP A 74 20.07 3.99 -17.47
C ASP A 74 20.07 5.49 -17.84
N SER A 75 19.13 5.92 -18.69
CA SER A 75 19.00 7.32 -19.08
C SER A 75 18.38 8.17 -17.97
N ASP A 76 18.75 9.46 -17.92
CA ASP A 76 18.11 10.41 -17.00
C ASP A 76 16.60 10.51 -17.23
N GLY A 77 16.14 10.38 -18.48
CA GLY A 77 14.72 10.37 -18.81
C GLY A 77 13.97 9.20 -18.20
N CYS A 78 14.60 8.01 -18.14
CA CYS A 78 14.02 6.86 -17.46
C CYS A 78 13.89 7.08 -15.95
N ARG A 79 14.90 7.68 -15.30
CA ARG A 79 14.82 8.04 -13.87
C ARG A 79 13.69 9.03 -13.61
N VAL A 80 13.63 10.12 -14.38
CA VAL A 80 12.57 11.15 -14.24
C VAL A 80 11.18 10.55 -14.43
N ALA A 81 10.99 9.66 -15.40
CA ALA A 81 9.68 9.02 -15.62
C ALA A 81 9.25 8.15 -14.42
N TRP A 82 10.18 7.47 -13.76
CA TRP A 82 9.88 6.73 -12.52
C TRP A 82 9.71 7.65 -11.31
N ASP A 83 10.42 8.77 -11.22
CA ASP A 83 10.23 9.78 -10.18
C ASP A 83 8.78 10.33 -10.23
N GLU A 84 8.23 10.57 -11.43
CA GLU A 84 6.82 10.97 -11.58
C GLU A 84 5.83 9.91 -11.07
N VAL A 85 6.10 8.62 -11.31
CA VAL A 85 5.29 7.52 -10.77
C VAL A 85 5.34 7.50 -9.25
N GLU A 86 6.53 7.73 -8.67
CA GLU A 86 6.73 7.80 -7.23
C GLU A 86 5.91 8.92 -6.60
N GLU A 87 5.96 10.13 -7.16
CA GLU A 87 5.24 11.30 -6.64
C GLU A 87 3.72 11.08 -6.61
N ILE A 88 3.13 10.52 -7.68
CA ILE A 88 1.68 10.24 -7.71
C ILE A 88 1.32 9.11 -6.73
N SER A 89 2.20 8.11 -6.59
CA SER A 89 2.02 7.02 -5.63
C SER A 89 2.08 7.53 -4.19
N GLN A 90 3.00 8.45 -3.90
CA GLN A 90 3.10 9.13 -2.60
C GLN A 90 1.85 9.96 -2.32
N ALA A 91 1.33 10.70 -3.31
CA ALA A 91 0.09 11.44 -3.17
C ALA A 91 -1.11 10.54 -2.82
N LYS A 92 -1.18 9.34 -3.43
CA LYS A 92 -2.20 8.33 -3.09
C LYS A 92 -2.00 7.76 -1.68
N ALA A 93 -0.77 7.44 -1.30
CA ALA A 93 -0.46 6.95 0.05
C ALA A 93 -0.82 8.00 1.13
N HIS A 94 -0.45 9.26 0.90
CA HIS A 94 -0.79 10.37 1.78
C HIS A 94 -2.30 10.58 1.90
N LEU A 95 -3.05 10.42 0.80
CA LEU A 95 -4.52 10.44 0.84
C LEU A 95 -5.06 9.33 1.76
N ARG A 96 -4.54 8.10 1.65
CA ARG A 96 -4.97 6.99 2.50
C ARG A 96 -4.63 7.23 3.97
N GLN A 97 -3.41 7.68 4.24
CA GLN A 97 -2.97 8.00 5.60
C GLN A 97 -3.86 9.06 6.25
N LYS A 98 -4.30 10.08 5.50
CA LYS A 98 -5.25 11.08 6.00
C LYS A 98 -6.64 10.53 6.31
N LEU A 99 -7.06 9.47 5.63
CA LEU A 99 -8.35 8.82 5.87
C LEU A 99 -8.30 7.82 7.02
N GLU A 100 -7.13 7.22 7.24
CA GLU A 100 -6.88 6.25 8.31
C GLU A 100 -6.43 6.94 9.61
N ARG A 101 -5.95 8.18 9.54
CA ARG A 101 -5.61 8.97 10.71
C ARG A 101 -6.90 9.37 11.43
N GLU A 102 -7.22 8.59 12.46
CA GLU A 102 -8.11 9.00 13.54
C GLU A 102 -7.31 10.02 14.38
N GLU A 103 -7.30 11.29 13.97
CA GLU A 103 -6.81 12.35 14.87
C GLU A 103 -7.69 12.32 16.12
N ASP A 104 -7.07 12.32 17.31
CA ASP A 104 -7.83 12.42 18.55
C ASP A 104 -8.71 13.67 18.44
N PRO A 105 -10.05 13.55 18.59
CA PRO A 105 -10.95 14.71 18.53
C PRO A 105 -10.45 15.88 19.38
N LEU A 106 -9.82 15.62 20.53
CA LEU A 106 -9.27 16.63 21.42
C LEU A 106 -8.07 17.37 20.81
N GLU A 107 -7.25 16.68 20.02
CA GLU A 107 -6.02 17.24 19.44
C GLU A 107 -6.30 18.35 18.42
N SER A 108 -7.42 18.25 17.69
CA SER A 108 -7.88 19.31 16.79
C SER A 108 -8.35 20.58 17.53
N PHE A 109 -8.97 20.40 18.69
CA PHE A 109 -9.45 21.48 19.55
C PHE A 109 -8.29 22.20 20.24
N CYS A 110 -7.36 21.44 20.81
CA CYS A 110 -6.19 21.99 21.50
C CYS A 110 -5.24 22.76 20.57
N ARG A 111 -5.23 22.47 19.26
CA ARG A 111 -4.45 23.21 18.26
C ARG A 111 -4.84 24.69 18.17
N GLY A 112 -6.11 25.03 18.44
CA GLY A 112 -6.62 26.40 18.45
C GLY A 112 -6.80 27.00 19.85
N HIS A 113 -6.75 26.17 20.89
CA HIS A 113 -7.00 26.55 22.27
C HIS A 113 -5.97 25.91 23.22
N PRO A 114 -4.67 26.29 23.13
CA PRO A 114 -3.61 25.66 23.91
C PRO A 114 -3.73 25.93 25.42
N ASP A 115 -4.35 27.05 25.81
CA ASP A 115 -4.47 27.48 27.21
C ASP A 115 -5.71 26.90 27.91
N ASN A 116 -6.54 26.11 27.20
CA ASN A 116 -7.67 25.45 27.83
C ASN A 116 -7.19 24.36 28.79
N ASP A 117 -7.93 24.17 29.88
CA ASP A 117 -7.58 23.20 30.91
C ASP A 117 -7.46 21.77 30.36
N GLU A 118 -8.23 21.42 29.34
CA GLU A 118 -8.16 20.11 28.65
C GLU A 118 -6.93 19.94 27.75
N CYS A 119 -6.19 21.03 27.51
CA CYS A 119 -5.10 21.12 26.55
C CYS A 119 -3.75 21.48 27.18
N LEU A 120 -3.74 21.86 28.46
CA LEU A 120 -2.53 22.17 29.22
C LEU A 120 -1.68 20.91 29.37
N VAL A 121 -0.53 20.89 28.69
CA VAL A 121 0.49 19.86 28.84
C VAL A 121 1.60 20.40 29.75
N ASN A 122 1.63 19.92 30.99
CA ASN A 122 2.71 20.23 31.93
C ASN A 122 3.80 19.16 31.83
N TYR A 123 5.03 19.59 31.57
CA TYR A 123 6.20 18.73 31.61
C TYR A 123 6.83 18.85 33.00
N ASP A 124 6.44 17.96 33.91
CA ASP A 124 7.05 17.81 35.24
C ASP A 124 8.46 17.20 35.15
#